data_AF-A0A081Q4I8-F1
#
_entry.id   AF-A0A081Q4I8-F1
#
_cell.length_a   1.000
_cell.length_b   1.000
_cell.length_c   1.000
_cell.angle_alpha   90.00
_cell.angle_beta   90.00
_cell.angle_gamma   90.00
#
_symmetry.space_group_name_H-M   'P 1'
#
loop_
_entity.id
_entity.type
_entity.pdbx_description
1 polymer ?
#
loop_
_entity_poly.entity_id
_entity_poly.type
_entity_poly.pdbx_seq_one_letter_code
_entity_poly.pdbx_strand_id
1 'polypeptide(L)'
;MLLEEGKNQQEAFKLIQAKSRDNSRIPMQWDTSENAGFSTGTPWLKVGKSYKDINVENEIQGPIFTFYQDLIRLRKEMPIISEGSYQSAFEDSQQVYAFERQFEDQKLLVLNNFYATEVEIELPAAYQNGQIVSSICHLKTVF
;
A
#
# COMPACT_ATOMS: atom_id res chain seq x y z
N MET A 1 -20.96 25.39 -6.65
CA MET A 1 -19.51 25.52 -6.36
C MET A 1 -19.36 25.65 -4.84
N LEU A 2 -18.35 25.06 -4.17
CA LEU A 2 -18.32 24.93 -2.69
C LEU A 2 -18.59 26.23 -1.91
N LEU A 3 -18.20 27.39 -2.46
CA LEU A 3 -18.48 28.71 -1.88
C LEU A 3 -19.95 29.13 -2.01
N GLU A 4 -20.61 28.79 -3.11
CA GLU A 4 -22.04 29.03 -3.35
C GLU A 4 -22.92 28.11 -2.47
N GLU A 5 -22.36 26.98 -2.03
CA GLU A 5 -22.97 26.04 -1.08
C GLU A 5 -22.75 26.47 0.39
N GLY A 6 -22.25 27.68 0.62
CA GLY A 6 -22.12 28.28 1.96
C GLY A 6 -20.85 27.91 2.72
N LYS A 7 -19.90 27.18 2.12
CA LYS A 7 -18.60 26.93 2.76
C LYS A 7 -17.73 28.17 2.69
N ASN A 8 -16.99 28.44 3.76
CA ASN A 8 -15.98 29.50 3.72
C ASN A 8 -14.76 29.07 2.87
N GLN A 9 -13.91 30.02 2.50
CA GLN A 9 -12.75 29.75 1.66
C GLN A 9 -11.78 28.72 2.26
N GLN A 10 -11.58 28.71 3.58
CA GLN A 10 -10.68 27.77 4.22
C GLN A 10 -11.23 26.33 4.18
N GLU A 11 -12.53 26.17 4.43
CA GLU A 11 -13.22 24.88 4.33
C GLU A 11 -13.24 24.36 2.90
N ALA A 12 -13.58 25.22 1.94
CA ALA A 12 -13.56 24.87 0.53
C ALA A 12 -12.14 24.45 0.10
N PHE A 13 -11.10 25.18 0.52
CA PHE A 13 -9.71 24.86 0.20
C PHE A 13 -9.26 23.53 0.81
N LYS A 14 -9.59 23.26 2.09
CA LYS A 14 -9.29 21.97 2.74
C LYS A 14 -9.94 20.79 2.01
N LEU A 15 -11.20 20.94 1.60
CA LEU A 15 -11.93 19.90 0.87
C LEU A 15 -11.32 19.63 -0.51
N ILE A 16 -10.96 20.69 -1.22
CA ILE A 16 -10.26 20.57 -2.52
C ILE A 16 -8.91 19.89 -2.30
N GLN A 17 -8.12 20.32 -1.32
CA GLN A 17 -6.82 19.75 -1.04
C GLN A 17 -6.89 18.25 -0.73
N ALA A 18 -7.88 17.80 0.06
CA ALA A 18 -8.03 16.39 0.40
C ALA A 18 -8.41 15.50 -0.80
N LYS A 19 -9.10 16.04 -1.80
CA LYS A 19 -9.63 15.28 -2.95
C LYS A 19 -8.94 15.61 -4.28
N SER A 20 -7.97 16.52 -4.27
CA SER A 20 -7.35 17.00 -5.49
C SER A 20 -6.53 15.91 -6.16
N ARG A 21 -6.75 15.75 -7.47
CA ARG A 21 -5.94 14.88 -8.33
C ARG A 21 -4.49 15.33 -8.38
N ASP A 22 -4.21 16.60 -8.09
CA ASP A 22 -2.87 17.14 -8.12
C ASP A 22 -1.97 16.57 -7.01
N ASN A 23 -2.56 16.00 -5.94
CA ASN A 23 -1.79 15.26 -4.93
C ASN A 23 -1.00 14.09 -5.54
N SER A 24 -1.52 13.45 -6.60
CA SER A 24 -0.86 12.33 -7.30
C SER A 24 -0.07 12.78 -8.53
N ARG A 25 0.04 14.09 -8.79
CA ARG A 25 0.73 14.65 -9.96
C ARG A 25 1.97 15.46 -9.60
N ILE A 26 2.30 15.56 -8.31
CA ILE A 26 3.56 16.15 -7.87
C ILE A 26 4.72 15.41 -8.57
N PRO A 27 5.80 16.11 -8.93
CA PRO A 27 6.91 15.48 -9.63
C PRO A 27 7.49 14.28 -8.86
N MET A 28 7.98 13.30 -9.62
CA MET A 28 8.60 12.10 -9.06
C MET A 28 9.81 12.46 -8.19
N GLN A 29 9.94 11.80 -7.04
CA GLN A 29 11.00 12.06 -6.08
C GLN A 29 12.13 11.04 -6.27
N TRP A 30 13.10 11.35 -7.13
CA TRP A 30 14.20 10.44 -7.47
C TRP A 30 15.26 10.40 -6.37
N ASP A 31 15.68 11.57 -5.88
CA ASP A 31 16.77 11.71 -4.92
C ASP A 31 16.59 12.95 -4.03
N THR A 32 17.61 13.31 -3.25
CA THR A 32 17.61 14.44 -2.31
C THR A 32 18.05 15.78 -2.91
N SER A 33 18.37 15.83 -4.20
CA SER A 33 18.83 17.04 -4.90
C SER A 33 17.71 18.05 -5.14
N GLU A 34 18.04 19.19 -5.77
CA GLU A 34 17.03 20.21 -6.09
C GLU A 34 15.91 19.61 -6.94
N ASN A 35 14.65 19.95 -6.60
CA ASN A 35 13.45 19.37 -7.20
C ASN A 35 13.44 17.82 -7.19
N ALA A 36 14.06 17.19 -6.19
CA ALA A 36 14.10 15.74 -6.03
C ALA A 36 14.69 14.99 -7.23
N GLY A 37 15.64 15.61 -7.96
CA GLY A 37 16.22 15.05 -9.18
C GLY A 37 15.28 15.02 -10.39
N PHE A 38 14.07 15.58 -10.27
CA PHE A 38 13.09 15.60 -11.37
C PHE A 38 13.46 16.57 -12.49
N SER A 39 13.99 17.75 -12.13
CA SER A 39 14.34 18.80 -13.09
C SER A 39 15.35 19.77 -12.51
N THR A 40 16.24 20.27 -13.37
CA THR A 40 17.15 21.40 -13.05
C THR A 40 16.48 22.77 -13.21
N GLY A 41 15.29 22.83 -13.82
CA GLY A 41 14.51 24.05 -14.00
C GLY A 41 13.41 24.20 -12.94
N THR A 42 12.46 25.11 -13.17
CA THR A 42 11.26 25.23 -12.32
C THR A 42 10.22 24.18 -12.74
N PRO A 43 9.87 23.21 -11.88
CA PRO A 43 8.85 22.22 -12.22
C PRO A 43 7.46 22.87 -12.34
N TRP A 44 6.61 22.29 -13.18
CA TRP A 44 5.24 22.76 -13.41
C TRP A 44 4.31 22.62 -12.18
N LEU A 45 4.66 21.74 -11.25
CA LEU A 45 4.10 21.65 -9.89
C LEU A 45 5.24 21.51 -8.87
N LYS A 46 5.05 22.08 -7.68
CA LYS A 46 6.04 21.95 -6.60
C LYS A 46 6.21 20.48 -6.20
N VAL A 47 7.47 20.07 -5.99
CA VAL A 47 7.81 18.76 -5.41
C VAL A 47 7.22 18.60 -4.02
N GLY A 48 6.93 17.35 -3.64
CA GLY A 48 6.45 17.02 -2.31
C GLY A 48 7.48 17.40 -1.25
N LYS A 49 7.02 17.92 -0.10
CA LYS A 49 7.93 18.42 0.95
C LYS A 49 8.81 17.33 1.57
N SER A 50 8.38 16.07 1.46
CA SER A 50 9.05 14.91 2.03
C SER A 50 10.12 14.31 1.11
N TYR A 51 10.44 14.92 -0.04
CA TYR A 51 11.36 14.31 -1.02
C TYR A 51 12.77 14.03 -0.47
N LYS A 52 13.19 14.74 0.59
CA LYS A 52 14.47 14.47 1.27
C LYS A 52 14.46 13.16 2.05
N ASP A 53 13.29 12.73 2.52
CA ASP A 53 13.11 11.52 3.31
C ASP A 53 12.60 10.36 2.43
N ILE A 54 11.58 10.63 1.61
CA ILE A 54 10.90 9.67 0.72
C ILE A 54 11.37 9.91 -0.71
N ASN A 55 12.28 9.10 -1.22
CA ASN A 55 12.73 9.16 -2.61
C ASN A 55 13.27 7.80 -3.05
N VAL A 56 13.48 7.62 -4.36
CA VAL A 56 13.96 6.36 -4.93
C VAL A 56 15.36 6.01 -4.43
N GLU A 57 16.28 6.96 -4.36
CA GLU A 57 17.65 6.74 -3.87
C GLU A 57 17.67 6.10 -2.47
N ASN A 58 16.87 6.63 -1.54
CA ASN A 58 16.74 6.09 -0.18
C ASN A 58 16.00 4.75 -0.14
N GLU A 59 15.00 4.58 -1.00
CA GLU A 59 14.06 3.48 -0.91
C GLU A 59 14.40 2.30 -1.84
N ILE A 60 15.35 2.42 -2.76
CA ILE A 60 15.68 1.37 -3.75
C ILE A 60 16.12 0.05 -3.10
N GLN A 61 16.69 0.12 -1.90
CA GLN A 61 16.97 -1.03 -1.01
C GLN A 61 16.10 -1.01 0.26
N GLY A 62 15.15 -0.08 0.33
CA GLY A 62 14.20 0.10 1.42
C GLY A 62 13.02 -0.88 1.36
N PRO A 63 12.24 -0.95 2.44
CA PRO A 63 11.21 -1.96 2.63
C PRO A 63 10.05 -1.87 1.61
N ILE A 64 9.62 -0.69 1.21
CA ILE A 64 8.51 -0.48 0.28
C ILE A 64 8.91 -0.85 -1.15
N PHE A 65 10.04 -0.34 -1.67
CA PHE A 65 10.43 -0.64 -3.05
C PHE A 65 10.66 -2.13 -3.25
N THR A 66 11.41 -2.75 -2.34
CA THR A 66 11.72 -4.18 -2.38
C THR A 66 10.47 -5.03 -2.19
N PHE A 67 9.55 -4.64 -1.29
CA PHE A 67 8.26 -5.32 -1.13
C PHE A 67 7.44 -5.31 -2.43
N TYR A 68 7.37 -4.18 -3.14
CA TYR A 68 6.69 -4.13 -4.44
C TYR A 68 7.38 -4.99 -5.50
N GLN A 69 8.71 -5.04 -5.54
CA GLN A 69 9.45 -5.94 -6.43
C GLN A 69 9.11 -7.41 -6.12
N ASP A 70 9.08 -7.78 -4.84
CA ASP A 70 8.70 -9.12 -4.39
C ASP A 70 7.27 -9.46 -4.78
N LEU A 71 6.29 -8.56 -4.57
CA LEU A 71 4.90 -8.78 -4.99
C LEU A 71 4.76 -8.97 -6.50
N ILE A 72 5.50 -8.19 -7.30
CA ILE A 72 5.52 -8.33 -8.76
C ILE A 72 6.13 -9.68 -9.18
N ARG A 73 7.25 -10.08 -8.55
CA ARG A 73 7.88 -11.38 -8.78
C ARG A 73 6.90 -12.51 -8.45
N LEU A 74 6.33 -12.50 -7.26
CA LEU A 74 5.38 -13.51 -6.78
C LEU A 74 4.17 -13.63 -7.71
N ARG A 75 3.62 -12.51 -8.19
CA ARG A 75 2.52 -12.54 -9.17
C ARG A 75 2.90 -13.17 -10.50
N LYS A 76 4.16 -13.09 -10.93
CA LYS A 76 4.65 -13.71 -12.18
C LYS A 76 4.97 -15.19 -12.01
N GLU A 77 5.46 -15.59 -10.84
CA GLU A 77 5.97 -16.94 -10.58
C GLU A 77 4.91 -17.88 -10.01
N MET A 78 3.86 -17.35 -9.37
CA MET A 78 2.84 -18.14 -8.69
C MET A 78 1.46 -17.97 -9.33
N PRO A 79 0.95 -18.96 -10.09
CA PRO A 79 -0.37 -18.92 -10.71
C PRO A 79 -1.53 -18.68 -9.72
N ILE A 80 -1.42 -19.20 -8.49
CA ILE A 80 -2.39 -18.90 -7.41
C ILE A 80 -2.52 -17.40 -7.11
N ILE A 81 -1.54 -16.58 -7.50
CA ILE A 81 -1.55 -15.13 -7.32
C ILE A 81 -2.17 -14.40 -8.51
N SER A 82 -1.87 -14.83 -9.73
CA SER A 82 -2.36 -14.22 -10.96
C SER A 82 -3.77 -14.66 -11.33
N GLU A 83 -4.07 -15.95 -11.14
CA GLU A 83 -5.22 -16.68 -11.70
C GLU A 83 -6.09 -17.36 -10.65
N GLY A 84 -5.61 -17.46 -9.42
CA GLY A 84 -6.39 -18.02 -8.31
C GLY A 84 -7.72 -17.30 -8.11
N SER A 85 -8.73 -18.06 -7.69
CA SER A 85 -10.05 -17.53 -7.34
C SER A 85 -9.95 -16.50 -6.21
N TYR A 86 -11.03 -15.77 -5.98
CA TYR A 86 -11.17 -14.89 -4.83
C TYR A 86 -12.35 -15.35 -3.98
N GLN A 87 -12.12 -15.49 -2.68
CA GLN A 87 -13.15 -15.73 -1.68
C GLN A 87 -12.90 -14.86 -0.46
N SER A 88 -13.91 -14.15 0.04
CA SER A 88 -13.82 -13.39 1.29
C SER A 88 -13.51 -14.31 2.47
N ALA A 89 -12.72 -13.82 3.42
CA ALA A 89 -12.41 -14.52 4.65
C ALA A 89 -12.44 -13.55 5.84
N PHE A 90 -12.72 -14.05 7.04
CA PHE A 90 -12.82 -13.24 8.26
C PHE A 90 -13.77 -12.04 8.13
N GLU A 91 -14.94 -12.21 7.48
CA GLU A 91 -15.89 -11.12 7.19
C GLU A 91 -16.42 -10.41 8.46
N ASP A 92 -16.45 -11.12 9.59
CA ASP A 92 -16.84 -10.55 10.88
C ASP A 92 -15.75 -9.67 11.51
N SER A 93 -14.51 -9.73 11.00
CA SER A 93 -13.38 -8.94 11.51
C SER A 93 -13.54 -7.46 11.17
N GLN A 94 -13.51 -6.62 12.19
CA GLN A 94 -13.54 -5.17 12.03
C GLN A 94 -12.16 -4.58 11.70
N GLN A 95 -11.09 -5.36 11.90
CA GLN A 95 -9.70 -4.89 11.83
C GLN A 95 -8.89 -5.49 10.68
N VAL A 96 -9.24 -6.72 10.26
CA VAL A 96 -8.47 -7.47 9.27
C VAL A 96 -9.29 -7.61 8.01
N TYR A 97 -8.74 -7.12 6.90
CA TYR A 97 -9.24 -7.45 5.57
C TYR A 97 -8.52 -8.70 5.06
N ALA A 98 -9.26 -9.79 4.96
CA ALA A 98 -8.73 -11.08 4.54
C ALA A 98 -9.49 -11.68 3.37
N PHE A 99 -8.78 -12.46 2.58
CA PHE A 99 -9.36 -13.24 1.51
C PHE A 99 -8.51 -14.46 1.20
N GLU A 100 -9.16 -15.49 0.69
CA GLU A 100 -8.54 -16.71 0.20
C GLU A 100 -8.42 -16.67 -1.32
N ARG A 101 -7.33 -17.25 -1.81
CA ARG A 101 -7.18 -17.63 -3.21
C ARG A 101 -6.98 -19.12 -3.32
N GLN A 102 -7.63 -19.72 -4.31
CA GLN A 102 -7.47 -21.12 -4.64
C GLN A 102 -7.12 -21.27 -6.12
N PHE A 103 -6.14 -22.11 -6.40
CA PHE A 103 -5.77 -22.49 -7.76
C PHE A 103 -5.33 -23.96 -7.73
N GLU A 104 -6.01 -24.81 -8.48
CA GLU A 104 -5.86 -26.27 -8.39
C GLU A 104 -5.96 -26.74 -6.92
N ASP A 105 -4.97 -27.48 -6.45
CA ASP A 105 -4.90 -28.01 -5.08
C ASP A 105 -4.23 -27.05 -4.08
N GLN A 106 -3.85 -25.86 -4.52
CA GLN A 106 -3.18 -24.86 -3.68
C GLN A 106 -4.16 -23.87 -3.07
N LYS A 107 -3.88 -23.45 -1.84
CA LYS A 107 -4.61 -22.40 -1.12
C LYS A 107 -3.66 -21.34 -0.60
N LEU A 108 -4.10 -20.09 -0.65
CA LEU A 108 -3.39 -18.93 -0.13
C LEU A 108 -4.35 -18.08 0.67
N LEU A 109 -4.03 -17.81 1.93
CA LEU A 109 -4.74 -16.84 2.76
C LEU A 109 -3.96 -15.52 2.75
N VAL A 110 -4.64 -14.43 2.41
CA VAL A 110 -4.09 -13.07 2.43
C VAL A 110 -4.72 -12.31 3.59
N LEU A 111 -3.88 -11.66 4.40
CA LEU A 111 -4.29 -10.96 5.62
C LEU A 111 -3.74 -9.53 5.57
N ASN A 112 -4.61 -8.54 5.75
CA ASN A 112 -4.22 -7.13 5.77
C ASN A 112 -4.79 -6.46 7.02
N ASN A 113 -3.90 -5.91 7.86
CA ASN A 113 -4.29 -5.04 8.96
C ASN A 113 -4.20 -3.58 8.48
N PHE A 114 -5.34 -2.91 8.36
CA PHE A 114 -5.40 -1.50 7.93
C PHE A 114 -5.38 -0.51 9.09
N TYR A 115 -5.17 -0.98 10.31
CA TYR A 115 -5.13 -0.17 11.52
C TYR A 115 -3.73 -0.14 12.11
N ALA A 116 -3.44 0.89 12.90
CA ALA A 116 -2.15 1.07 13.56
C ALA A 116 -1.97 0.17 14.80
N THR A 117 -3.01 -0.57 15.19
CA THR A 117 -3.02 -1.45 16.36
C THR A 117 -2.68 -2.89 15.97
N GLU A 118 -1.93 -3.58 16.84
CA GLU A 118 -1.72 -5.03 16.69
C GLU A 118 -3.07 -5.77 16.76
N VAL A 119 -3.18 -6.86 16.01
CA VAL A 119 -4.38 -7.70 15.95
C VAL A 119 -3.99 -9.16 15.99
N GLU A 120 -4.72 -9.93 16.77
CA GLU A 120 -4.59 -11.38 16.85
C GLU A 120 -5.73 -12.02 16.05
N ILE A 121 -5.41 -13.09 15.33
CA ILE A 121 -6.38 -13.88 14.58
C ILE A 121 -6.12 -15.35 14.84
N GLU A 122 -7.19 -16.14 14.90
CA GLU A 122 -7.09 -17.59 14.92
C GLU A 122 -6.91 -18.11 13.50
N LEU A 123 -5.81 -18.82 13.26
CA LEU A 123 -5.50 -19.36 11.95
C LEU A 123 -6.29 -20.66 11.69
N PRO A 124 -7.08 -20.76 10.60
CA PRO A 124 -7.81 -21.97 10.29
C PRO A 124 -6.86 -23.15 10.08
N ALA A 125 -7.29 -24.36 10.47
CA ALA A 125 -6.46 -25.58 10.43
C ALA A 125 -5.80 -25.84 9.07
N ALA A 126 -6.47 -25.45 7.97
CA ALA A 126 -5.94 -25.59 6.61
C ALA A 126 -4.64 -24.81 6.35
N TYR A 127 -4.35 -23.76 7.13
CA TYR A 127 -3.21 -22.87 6.95
C TYR A 127 -2.12 -23.04 8.01
N GLN A 128 -2.37 -23.80 9.08
CA GLN A 128 -1.43 -23.95 10.22
C GLN A 128 -0.09 -24.60 9.83
N ASN A 129 -0.09 -25.46 8.81
CA ASN A 129 1.12 -26.09 8.27
C ASN A 129 1.65 -25.38 7.01
N GLY A 130 1.13 -24.19 6.70
CA GLY A 130 1.54 -23.41 5.54
C GLY A 130 2.89 -22.71 5.74
N GLN A 131 3.32 -21.98 4.71
CA GLN A 131 4.50 -21.12 4.75
C GLN A 131 4.11 -19.67 4.44
N ILE A 132 4.84 -18.73 5.03
CA ILE A 132 4.68 -17.31 4.73
C ILE A 132 5.34 -17.03 3.38
N VAL A 133 4.53 -16.63 2.41
CA VAL A 133 5.00 -16.32 1.04
C VAL A 133 5.58 -14.91 0.96
N SER A 134 4.97 -13.95 1.67
CA SER A 134 5.44 -12.57 1.76
C SER A 134 4.83 -11.89 2.98
N SER A 135 5.58 -10.97 3.59
CA SER A 135 5.08 -10.08 4.63
C SER A 135 5.87 -8.76 4.61
N ILE A 136 5.18 -7.63 4.71
CA ILE A 136 5.79 -6.31 4.90
C ILE A 136 5.99 -5.98 6.39
N CYS A 137 5.27 -6.67 7.28
CA CYS A 137 5.35 -6.48 8.72
C CYS A 137 5.91 -7.72 9.43
N HIS A 138 6.34 -7.52 10.67
CA HIS A 138 6.77 -8.62 11.53
C HIS A 138 5.52 -9.38 12.01
N LEU A 139 5.33 -10.59 11.50
CA LEU A 139 4.35 -11.53 12.04
C LEU A 139 4.95 -12.18 13.29
N LYS A 140 4.24 -12.09 14.42
CA LYS A 140 4.59 -12.83 15.64
C LYS A 140 3.60 -13.98 15.78
N THR A 141 4.10 -15.21 15.72
CA THR A 141 3.29 -16.39 16.03
C THR A 141 3.26 -16.55 17.56
N VAL A 142 2.07 -16.47 18.15
CA VAL A 142 1.85 -16.80 19.56
C VAL A 142 1.31 -18.23 19.60
N PHE A 143 2.02 -19.13 20.30
CA PHE A 143 1.64 -20.52 20.51
C PHE A 143 0.88 -20.71 21.82
#